data_AF-A0A094I712-F1
#
_entry.id   AF-A0A094I712-F1
#
_cell.length_a   1.000
_cell.length_b   1.000
_cell.length_c   1.000
_cell.angle_alpha   90.00
_cell.angle_beta   90.00
_cell.angle_gamma   90.00
#
_symmetry.space_group_name_H-M   'P 1'
#
loop_
_entity.id
_entity.type
_entity.pdbx_description
1 polymer ?
#
loop_
_entity_poly.entity_id
_entity_poly.type
_entity_poly.pdbx_seq_one_letter_code
_entity_poly.pdbx_strand_id
1 'polypeptide(L)'
;MLVEWFVDVEDDARIHVAALLDPTLKLERIFAFAAPQNWTDVIGILRKLRPGNKLIPDPPEDEGRDLTEVTLSKRAEELLWSFFGKKGWTNLEASIAAGIEGTD
;
A
#
# COMPACT_ATOMS: atom_id res chain seq x y z
N MET A 1 -4.07 10.54 16.70
CA MET A 1 -3.84 9.23 16.07
C MET A 1 -3.56 9.50 14.62
N LEU A 2 -2.34 9.22 14.18
CA LEU A 2 -1.98 9.35 12.77
C LEU A 2 -2.61 8.18 12.01
N VAL A 3 -3.28 8.50 10.93
CA VAL A 3 -3.86 7.59 9.93
C VAL A 3 -2.68 7.00 9.16
N GLU A 4 -2.51 5.68 9.16
CA GLU A 4 -1.43 5.01 8.41
C GLU A 4 -2.02 4.05 7.38
N TRP A 5 -2.00 4.50 6.12
CA TRP A 5 -2.33 3.69 4.96
C TRP A 5 -1.06 3.49 4.14
N PHE A 6 -0.95 2.34 3.48
CA PHE A 6 0.13 2.11 2.53
C PHE A 6 -0.39 2.15 1.09
N VAL A 7 0.57 2.25 0.17
CA VAL A 7 0.39 1.93 -1.24
C VAL A 7 1.67 1.31 -1.76
N ASP A 8 1.54 0.36 -2.66
CA ASP A 8 2.68 -0.22 -3.36
C ASP A 8 3.24 0.77 -4.39
N VAL A 9 4.57 0.86 -4.48
CA VAL A 9 5.24 1.86 -5.33
C VAL A 9 4.94 1.69 -6.81
N GLU A 10 4.73 0.46 -7.29
CA GLU A 10 4.37 0.26 -8.69
C GLU A 10 2.92 0.66 -8.98
N ASP A 11 2.02 0.44 -8.03
CA ASP A 11 0.63 0.88 -8.15
C ASP A 11 0.52 2.40 -8.12
N ASP A 12 1.28 3.07 -7.26
CA ASP A 12 1.37 4.54 -7.26
C ASP A 12 1.95 5.07 -8.59
N ALA A 13 3.00 4.43 -9.12
CA ALA A 13 3.55 4.79 -10.43
C ALA A 13 2.52 4.60 -11.57
N ARG A 14 1.77 3.50 -11.58
CA ARG A 14 0.68 3.26 -12.54
C ARG A 14 -0.37 4.36 -12.47
N ILE A 15 -0.76 4.80 -11.28
CA ILE A 15 -1.73 5.89 -11.09
C ILE A 15 -1.22 7.19 -11.69
N HIS A 16 0.04 7.54 -11.46
CA HIS A 16 0.64 8.74 -12.07
C HIS A 16 0.65 8.67 -13.60
N VAL A 17 0.94 7.50 -14.17
CA VAL A 17 0.89 7.29 -15.63
C VAL A 17 -0.54 7.41 -16.16
N ALA A 18 -1.54 6.82 -15.49
CA ALA A 18 -2.95 6.97 -15.87
C ALA A 18 -3.39 8.44 -15.78
N ALA A 19 -3.03 9.14 -14.70
CA ALA A 19 -3.33 10.56 -14.51
C ALA A 19 -2.74 11.45 -15.61
N LEU A 20 -1.55 11.11 -16.09
CA LEU A 20 -0.89 11.84 -17.18
C LEU A 20 -1.53 11.58 -18.55
N LEU A 21 -1.97 10.35 -18.80
CA LEU A 21 -2.39 9.90 -20.14
C LEU A 21 -3.90 9.94 -20.37
N ASP A 22 -4.73 9.95 -19.32
CA ASP A 22 -6.18 10.05 -19.45
C ASP A 22 -6.62 11.50 -19.72
N PRO A 23 -7.09 11.84 -20.95
CA PRO A 23 -7.53 13.19 -21.24
C PRO A 23 -8.81 13.60 -20.50
N THR A 24 -9.51 12.64 -19.87
CA THR A 24 -10.72 12.89 -19.09
C THR A 24 -10.42 13.33 -17.66
N LEU A 25 -9.21 13.04 -17.14
CA LEU A 25 -8.78 13.43 -15.80
C LEU A 25 -8.35 14.90 -15.78
N LYS A 26 -9.11 15.74 -15.08
CA LYS A 26 -8.85 17.18 -14.97
C LYS A 26 -9.14 17.68 -13.56
N LEU A 27 -8.13 18.30 -12.93
CA LEU A 27 -8.24 18.90 -11.59
C LEU A 27 -8.77 17.93 -10.53
N GLU A 28 -8.42 16.65 -10.66
CA GLU A 28 -8.87 15.58 -9.78
C GLU A 28 -7.79 15.22 -8.75
N ARG A 29 -8.19 14.97 -7.51
CA ARG A 29 -7.31 14.40 -6.48
C ARG A 29 -7.53 12.88 -6.45
N ILE A 30 -6.52 12.13 -6.83
CA ILE A 30 -6.57 10.67 -6.85
C ILE A 30 -5.91 10.15 -5.57
N PHE A 31 -6.66 9.37 -4.79
CA PHE A 31 -6.21 8.88 -3.50
C PHE A 31 -5.62 7.49 -3.67
N ALA A 32 -4.30 7.40 -3.82
CA ALA A 32 -3.57 6.13 -3.88
C ALA A 32 -3.42 5.52 -2.46
N PHE A 33 -4.52 5.00 -1.92
CA PHE A 33 -4.61 4.46 -0.56
C PHE A 33 -5.07 2.99 -0.64
N ALA A 34 -4.14 2.04 -0.53
CA ALA A 34 -4.43 0.63 -0.78
C ALA A 34 -5.22 -0.03 0.37
N ALA A 35 -4.67 0.05 1.58
CA ALA A 35 -5.33 -0.42 2.80
C ALA A 35 -4.69 0.21 4.05
N PRO A 36 -5.40 0.25 5.19
CA PRO A 36 -4.82 0.66 6.47
C PRO A 36 -3.80 -0.39 6.94
N GLN A 37 -2.73 0.08 7.57
CA GLN A 37 -1.68 -0.75 8.15
C GLN A 37 -1.28 -0.21 9.53
N ASN A 38 -0.56 -1.03 10.29
CA ASN A 38 0.14 -0.59 11.49
C ASN A 38 1.47 -1.36 11.64
N TRP A 39 2.31 -0.98 12.61
CA TRP A 39 3.60 -1.63 12.81
C TRP A 39 3.48 -3.10 13.19
N THR A 40 2.41 -3.49 13.88
CA THR A 40 2.10 -4.88 14.19
C THR A 40 1.97 -5.71 12.91
N ASP A 41 1.23 -5.21 11.91
CA ASP A 41 1.07 -5.86 10.60
C ASP A 41 2.44 -5.95 9.88
N VAL A 42 3.21 -4.84 9.82
CA VAL A 42 4.51 -4.77 9.15
C VAL A 42 5.55 -5.70 9.79
N ILE A 43 5.70 -5.66 11.11
CA ILE A 43 6.66 -6.48 11.87
C ILE A 43 6.29 -7.96 11.76
N GLY A 44 4.99 -8.29 11.84
CA GLY A 44 4.50 -9.65 11.65
C GLY A 44 4.88 -10.21 10.28
N ILE A 45 4.69 -9.42 9.22
CA ILE A 45 5.09 -9.78 7.86
C ILE A 45 6.62 -9.94 7.75
N LEU A 46 7.40 -9.00 8.27
CA LEU A 46 8.87 -9.09 8.22
C LEU A 46 9.40 -10.34 8.94
N ARG A 47 8.85 -10.67 10.11
CA ARG A 47 9.20 -11.91 10.84
C ARG A 47 8.83 -13.17 10.08
N LYS A 48 7.68 -13.17 9.39
CA LYS A 48 7.26 -14.26 8.50
C LYS A 48 8.22 -14.43 7.33
N LEU A 49 8.65 -13.33 6.71
CA LEU A 49 9.53 -13.32 5.54
C LEU A 49 11.02 -13.54 5.88
N ARG A 50 11.44 -13.26 7.12
CA ARG A 50 12.82 -13.40 7.61
C ARG A 50 12.84 -14.00 9.04
N PRO A 51 12.41 -15.26 9.23
CA PRO A 51 12.25 -15.85 10.56
C PRO A 51 13.57 -16.01 11.34
N GLY A 52 14.72 -16.00 10.67
CA GLY A 52 16.04 -16.06 11.29
C GLY A 52 16.60 -14.71 11.73
N ASN A 53 16.00 -13.59 11.32
CA ASN A 53 16.51 -12.26 11.62
C ASN A 53 16.08 -11.79 13.01
N LYS A 54 17.00 -11.89 13.98
CA LYS A 54 16.80 -11.50 15.38
C LYS A 54 16.83 -9.98 15.62
N LEU A 55 17.14 -9.19 14.60
CA LEU A 55 17.18 -7.72 14.70
C LEU A 55 15.79 -7.10 14.48
N ILE A 56 14.82 -7.87 14.00
CA ILE A 56 13.44 -7.39 13.83
C ILE A 56 12.81 -7.20 15.23
N PRO A 57 12.49 -5.95 15.64
CA PRO A 57 12.00 -5.66 16.98
C PRO A 57 10.62 -6.27 17.23
N ASP A 58 10.22 -6.31 18.50
CA ASP A 58 8.84 -6.63 18.86
C ASP A 58 7.90 -5.49 18.41
N PRO A 59 6.65 -5.83 18.04
CA PRO A 59 5.66 -4.82 17.71
C PRO A 59 5.32 -3.97 18.95
N PRO A 60 4.89 -2.71 18.76
CA PRO A 60 4.44 -1.86 19.86
C PRO A 60 3.30 -2.52 20.65
N GLU A 61 3.31 -2.37 21.98
CA GLU A 61 2.18 -2.77 22.81
C GLU A 61 0.98 -1.83 22.59
N ASP A 62 -0.23 -2.37 22.62
CA ASP A 62 -1.50 -1.64 22.51
C ASP A 62 -1.61 -0.72 21.27
N GLU A 63 -1.04 -1.14 20.15
CA GLU A 63 -1.13 -0.37 18.91
C GLU A 63 -2.57 -0.30 18.38
N GLY A 64 -3.09 0.92 18.26
CA GLY A 64 -4.42 1.16 17.69
C GLY A 64 -4.50 0.78 16.21
N ARG A 65 -5.71 0.54 15.73
CA ARG A 65 -5.98 0.34 14.30
C ARG A 65 -6.72 1.53 13.72
N ASP A 66 -6.32 1.93 12.52
CA ASP A 66 -7.07 2.92 11.77
C ASP A 66 -8.41 2.31 11.30
N LEU A 67 -9.49 2.98 11.67
CA LEU A 67 -10.87 2.62 11.31
C LEU A 67 -11.45 3.58 10.27
N THR A 68 -10.65 4.52 9.78
CA THR A 68 -11.04 5.48 8.75
C THR A 68 -11.33 4.74 7.45
N GLU A 69 -12.40 5.13 6.75
CA GLU A 69 -12.68 4.68 5.40
C GLU A 69 -12.31 5.79 4.41
N VAL A 70 -11.31 5.54 3.56
CA VAL A 70 -10.91 6.49 2.49
C VAL A 70 -11.72 6.18 1.23
N THR A 71 -12.98 6.62 1.20
CA THR A 71 -13.91 6.34 0.09
C THR A 71 -13.41 6.80 -1.28
N LEU A 72 -12.53 7.82 -1.33
CA LEU A 72 -11.91 8.32 -2.55
C LEU A 72 -10.85 7.37 -3.15
N SER A 73 -10.38 6.36 -2.40
CA SER A 73 -9.45 5.34 -2.88
C SER A 73 -10.00 4.54 -4.06
N LYS A 74 -11.31 4.28 -4.05
CA LYS A 74 -11.99 3.52 -5.10
C LYS A 74 -11.75 4.08 -6.51
N ARG A 75 -11.62 5.40 -6.63
CA ARG A 75 -11.35 6.06 -7.89
C ARG A 75 -9.97 5.70 -8.45
N ALA A 76 -8.97 5.53 -7.60
CA ALA A 76 -7.64 5.10 -8.01
C ALA A 76 -7.62 3.63 -8.45
N GLU A 77 -8.39 2.76 -7.79
CA GLU A 77 -8.57 1.35 -8.22
C GLU A 77 -9.24 1.25 -9.59
N GLU A 78 -10.24 2.10 -9.86
CA GLU A 78 -10.89 2.17 -11.17
C GLU A 78 -9.90 2.54 -12.28
N LEU A 79 -8.95 3.44 -12.01
CA LEU A 79 -7.89 3.81 -12.95
C LEU A 79 -6.90 2.66 -13.16
N LEU A 80 -6.49 1.96 -12.10
CA LEU A 80 -5.65 0.77 -12.22
C LEU A 80 -6.31 -0.30 -13.12
N TRP A 81 -7.62 -0.48 -12.97
CA TRP A 81 -8.38 -1.39 -13.80
C TRP A 81 -8.50 -0.91 -15.25
N SER A 82 -8.94 0.34 -15.48
CA SER A 82 -9.24 0.84 -16.82
C SER A 82 -8.00 1.03 -17.69
N PHE A 83 -6.87 1.44 -17.10
CA PHE A 83 -5.62 1.67 -17.84
C PHE A 83 -4.73 0.44 -17.95
N PHE A 84 -4.66 -0.39 -16.91
CA PHE A 84 -3.68 -1.48 -16.83
C PHE A 84 -4.31 -2.87 -16.74
N GLY A 85 -5.65 -2.98 -16.68
CA GLY A 85 -6.34 -4.25 -16.43
C GLY A 85 -5.99 -4.86 -15.07
N LYS A 86 -5.41 -4.08 -14.15
CA LYS A 86 -5.02 -4.56 -12.83
C LYS A 86 -6.24 -4.54 -11.91
N LYS A 87 -6.57 -5.69 -11.34
CA LYS A 87 -7.69 -5.82 -10.41
C LYS A 87 -7.22 -5.59 -8.97
N GLY A 88 -7.67 -4.48 -8.38
CA GLY A 88 -7.36 -4.10 -7.00
C GLY A 88 -5.88 -3.75 -6.77
N TRP A 89 -5.54 -3.49 -5.51
CA TRP A 89 -4.20 -3.13 -5.06
C TRP A 89 -3.28 -4.33 -4.86
N THR A 90 -1.97 -4.12 -5.01
CA THR A 90 -0.96 -4.99 -4.40
C THR A 90 -1.12 -4.98 -2.88
N ASN A 91 -1.17 -6.16 -2.26
CA ASN A 91 -1.30 -6.26 -0.80
C ASN A 91 0.01 -5.95 -0.07
N LEU A 92 -0.09 -5.64 1.23
CA LEU A 92 1.04 -5.21 2.05
C LEU A 92 2.17 -6.24 2.09
N GLU A 93 1.85 -7.53 2.23
CA GLU A 93 2.86 -8.59 2.29
C GLU A 93 3.67 -8.70 1.00
N ALA A 94 3.00 -8.63 -0.16
CA ALA A 94 3.66 -8.65 -1.46
C ALA A 94 4.53 -7.40 -1.66
N SER A 95 4.04 -6.23 -1.26
CA SER A 95 4.79 -4.98 -1.38
C SER A 95 6.06 -5.00 -0.50
N ILE A 96 5.93 -5.44 0.76
CA ILE A 96 7.09 -5.60 1.65
C ILE A 96 8.06 -6.64 1.09
N ALA A 97 7.56 -7.79 0.64
CA ALA A 97 8.41 -8.86 0.10
C ALA A 97 9.26 -8.38 -1.09
N ALA A 98 8.67 -7.62 -2.00
CA ALA A 98 9.39 -6.99 -3.11
C ALA A 98 10.38 -5.92 -2.61
N GLY A 99 9.98 -5.08 -1.67
CA GLY A 99 10.82 -4.00 -1.13
C GLY A 99 12.06 -4.46 -0.35
N ILE A 100 12.05 -5.69 0.16
CA ILE A 100 13.20 -6.31 0.86
C ILE A 100 13.91 -7.38 0.02
N GLU A 101 13.59 -7.49 -1.26
CA GLU A 101 14.31 -8.40 -2.15
C GLU A 101 15.79 -8.00 -2.21
N GLY A 102 16.68 -8.98 -2.04
CA GLY A 102 18.13 -8.75 -2.05
C GLY A 102 18.70 -8.12 -0.78
N THR A 103 17.90 -7.97 0.29
CA THR A 103 18.40 -7.64 1.63
C THR A 103 18.36 -8.86 2.54
N ASP A 104 19.52 -9.15 3.15
CA ASP A 104 19.73 -10.20 4.15
C ASP A 104 19.71 -9.61 5.58
#